data_AF-A0A7X1HRQ4-F1
#
_entry.id   AF-A0A7X1HRQ4-F1
#
_cell.length_a   1.000
_cell.length_b   1.000
_cell.length_c   1.000
_cell.angle_alpha   90.00
_cell.angle_beta   90.00
_cell.angle_gamma   90.00
#
_symmetry.space_group_name_H-M   'P 1'
#
loop_
_entity.id
_entity.type
_entity.pdbx_description
1 polymer ?
#
loop_
_entity_poly.entity_id
_entity_poly.type
_entity_poly.pdbx_seq_one_letter_code
_entity_poly.pdbx_strand_id
1 'polypeptide(L)'
;MKKILLGLLVLSSLTFAKKDGIISKIEKKLEAKHAYITDGKNKIEVDDIDLALLNNKPFVIIEVETLFGEGGWKNFNQIEINNFVNTIANDVRISLNTDEKVNVSIILDPKIGDKKLLLEGNY
;
A
#
# COMPACT_ATOMS: atom_id res chain seq x y z
N MET A 1 -21.36 -7.18 -10.35
CA MET A 1 -21.18 -5.84 -10.96
C MET A 1 -19.69 -5.64 -11.22
N LYS A 2 -19.32 -5.44 -12.49
CA LYS A 2 -17.92 -5.30 -12.95
C LYS A 2 -17.33 -3.96 -12.49
N LYS A 3 -16.31 -3.96 -11.64
CA LYS A 3 -15.50 -2.78 -11.27
C LYS A 3 -14.01 -3.09 -11.07
N ILE A 4 -13.45 -4.12 -11.71
CA ILE A 4 -12.10 -4.62 -11.39
C ILE A 4 -11.00 -4.07 -12.34
N LEU A 5 -11.32 -3.22 -13.32
CA LEU A 5 -10.35 -2.85 -14.36
C LEU A 5 -9.77 -1.43 -14.31
N LEU A 6 -9.94 -0.66 -13.22
CA LEU A 6 -9.30 0.66 -13.13
C LEU A 6 -7.94 0.67 -12.42
N GLY A 7 -7.59 -0.40 -11.70
CA GLY A 7 -6.41 -0.38 -10.81
C GLY A 7 -5.05 -0.53 -11.46
N LEU A 8 -4.93 -1.52 -12.35
CA LEU A 8 -3.65 -1.75 -13.04
C LEU A 8 -3.19 -0.56 -13.90
N LEU A 9 -4.12 0.31 -14.33
CA LEU A 9 -3.77 1.42 -15.22
C LEU A 9 -2.99 2.52 -14.48
N VAL A 10 -3.26 2.74 -13.20
CA VAL A 10 -2.63 3.83 -12.44
C VAL A 10 -1.16 3.54 -12.19
N LEU A 11 -0.82 2.31 -11.76
CA LEU A 11 0.56 1.88 -11.48
C LEU A 11 1.51 2.11 -12.67
N SER A 12 1.05 1.87 -13.90
CA SER A 12 1.86 2.06 -15.12
C SER A 12 2.19 3.52 -15.46
N SER A 13 1.44 4.48 -14.89
CA SER A 13 1.53 5.91 -15.20
C SER A 13 2.11 6.76 -14.08
N LEU A 14 2.37 6.17 -12.90
CA LEU A 14 3.01 6.86 -11.80
C LEU A 14 4.50 7.04 -12.13
N THR A 15 4.83 8.19 -12.71
CA THR A 15 6.20 8.68 -12.66
C THR A 15 6.47 9.10 -11.23
N PHE A 16 7.13 8.24 -10.45
CA PHE A 16 7.60 8.61 -9.12
C PHE A 16 8.56 9.79 -9.27
N ALA A 17 8.07 10.98 -8.91
CA ALA A 17 8.90 12.17 -8.89
C ALA A 17 10.11 11.89 -8.00
N LYS A 18 11.29 12.23 -8.50
CA LYS A 18 12.59 12.13 -7.82
C LYS A 18 12.41 12.49 -6.34
N LYS A 19 12.54 11.50 -5.44
CA LYS A 19 12.20 11.59 -4.01
C LYS A 19 12.45 12.99 -3.44
N ASP A 20 11.40 13.80 -3.33
CA ASP A 20 11.46 15.04 -2.55
C ASP A 20 11.76 14.65 -1.10
N GLY A 21 12.66 15.39 -0.44
CA GLY A 21 13.14 15.00 0.90
C GLY A 21 12.03 14.87 1.95
N ILE A 22 10.84 15.44 1.72
CA ILE A 22 9.66 15.28 2.57
C ILE A 22 9.00 13.92 2.33
N ILE A 23 8.74 13.54 1.07
CA ILE A 23 8.10 12.27 0.72
C ILE A 23 8.91 11.10 1.27
N SER A 24 10.22 11.09 1.04
CA SER A 24 11.10 10.03 1.56
C SER A 24 11.11 9.94 3.09
N LYS A 25 10.87 11.04 3.81
CA LYS A 25 10.73 11.01 5.28
C LYS A 25 9.40 10.43 5.72
N ILE A 26 8.34 10.65 4.94
CA ILE A 26 7.02 10.09 5.22
C ILE A 26 7.04 8.57 4.98
N GLU A 27 7.57 8.12 3.84
CA GLU A 27 7.78 6.69 3.51
C GLU A 27 8.49 5.96 4.66
N LYS A 28 9.68 6.42 5.06
CA LYS A 28 10.44 5.85 6.17
C LYS A 28 9.69 5.81 7.50
N LYS A 29 8.86 6.82 7.77
CA LYS A 29 8.03 6.86 8.99
C LYS A 29 6.91 5.82 8.92
N LEU A 30 6.31 5.63 7.75
CA LEU A 30 5.29 4.61 7.52
C LEU A 30 5.91 3.22 7.63
N GLU A 31 7.02 2.95 6.95
CA GLU A 31 7.75 1.67 7.01
C GLU A 31 8.12 1.31 8.46
N ALA A 32 8.71 2.25 9.21
CA ALA A 32 9.10 2.04 10.59
C ALA A 32 7.91 1.76 11.52
N LYS A 33 6.74 2.35 11.25
CA LYS A 33 5.52 2.16 12.05
C LYS A 33 4.77 0.90 11.66
N HIS A 34 4.82 0.51 10.38
CA HIS A 34 3.96 -0.50 9.77
C HIS A 34 4.75 -1.64 9.11
N ALA A 35 5.78 -2.15 9.82
CA ALA A 35 6.64 -3.23 9.33
C ALA A 35 5.90 -4.55 9.02
N TYR A 36 4.64 -4.69 9.47
CA TYR A 36 3.85 -5.90 9.25
C TYR A 36 2.37 -5.57 9.05
N ILE A 37 1.72 -6.33 8.17
CA ILE A 37 0.27 -6.42 8.11
C ILE A 37 -0.16 -7.63 8.94
N THR A 38 -1.06 -7.43 9.90
CA THR A 38 -1.57 -8.48 10.79
C THR A 38 -3.07 -8.33 11.03
N ASP A 39 -3.78 -9.45 11.11
CA ASP A 39 -5.18 -9.50 11.57
C ASP A 39 -5.32 -10.10 12.99
N GLY A 40 -4.19 -10.22 13.71
CA GLY A 40 -4.09 -10.89 15.00
C GLY A 40 -3.86 -12.40 14.94
N LYS A 41 -4.10 -13.04 13.78
CA LYS A 41 -3.87 -14.48 13.55
C LYS A 41 -2.83 -14.75 12.47
N ASN A 42 -2.93 -14.03 11.37
CA ASN A 42 -2.05 -14.08 10.21
C ASN A 42 -1.17 -12.83 10.20
N LYS A 43 0.04 -12.97 9.67
CA LYS A 43 1.04 -11.90 9.63
C LYS A 43 1.85 -12.01 8.35
N ILE A 44 2.08 -10.88 7.69
CA ILE A 44 2.95 -10.75 6.51
C ILE A 44 3.84 -9.52 6.67
N GLU A 45 5.09 -9.63 6.25
CA GLU A 45 6.09 -8.56 6.31
C GLU A 45 5.85 -7.54 5.21
N VAL A 46 5.99 -6.26 5.58
CA VAL A 46 6.03 -5.16 4.63
C VAL A 46 7.48 -4.96 4.24
N ASP A 47 7.76 -5.06 2.95
CA ASP A 47 9.10 -4.89 2.37
C ASP A 47 9.38 -3.41 2.10
N ASP A 48 8.43 -2.72 1.46
CA ASP A 48 8.56 -1.30 1.13
C ASP A 48 7.20 -0.57 1.17
N ILE A 49 7.25 0.75 1.38
CA ILE A 49 6.10 1.64 1.26
C ILE A 49 6.48 2.87 0.44
N ASP A 50 5.99 2.92 -0.80
CA ASP A 50 6.15 4.09 -1.67
C ASP A 50 4.97 5.05 -1.57
N LEU A 51 5.26 6.35 -1.55
CA LEU A 51 4.29 7.42 -1.59
C LEU A 51 4.49 8.29 -2.83
N ALA A 52 3.46 8.41 -3.65
CA ALA A 52 3.41 9.31 -4.79
C ALA A 52 2.31 10.36 -4.64
N LEU A 53 2.53 11.53 -5.27
CA LEU A 53 1.51 12.58 -5.43
C LEU A 53 1.23 12.77 -6.91
N LEU A 54 -0.02 12.57 -7.33
CA LEU A 54 -0.48 12.90 -8.68
C LEU A 54 -1.60 13.93 -8.57
N ASN A 55 -1.36 15.14 -9.08
CA ASN A 55 -2.29 16.27 -8.96
C ASN A 55 -2.76 16.51 -7.50
N ASN A 56 -1.81 16.52 -6.56
CA ASN A 56 -2.02 16.63 -5.10
C ASN A 56 -2.81 15.49 -4.45
N LYS A 57 -3.16 14.43 -5.19
CA LYS A 57 -3.81 13.24 -4.64
C LYS A 57 -2.75 12.24 -4.21
N PRO A 58 -2.78 11.74 -2.95
CA PRO A 58 -1.84 10.74 -2.49
C PRO A 58 -2.13 9.34 -3.03
N PHE A 59 -1.07 8.64 -3.40
CA PHE A 59 -1.05 7.23 -3.80
C PHE A 59 0.01 6.51 -2.97
N VAL A 60 -0.39 5.46 -2.26
CA VAL A 60 0.48 4.62 -1.44
C VAL A 60 0.51 3.24 -2.03
N ILE A 61 1.71 2.71 -2.22
CA ILE A 61 1.94 1.31 -2.60
C ILE A 61 2.66 0.66 -1.44
N ILE A 62 2.08 -0.42 -0.93
CA ILE A 62 2.65 -1.25 0.12
C ILE A 62 3.09 -2.54 -0.54
N GLU A 63 4.39 -2.79 -0.57
CA GLU A 63 4.95 -4.04 -1.07
C GLU A 63 5.09 -5.02 0.10
N VAL A 64 4.59 -6.24 -0.07
CA VAL A 64 4.72 -7.31 0.90
C VAL A 64 5.48 -8.48 0.28
N GLU A 65 6.48 -8.99 0.99
CA GLU A 65 7.36 -10.04 0.49
C GLU A 65 6.90 -11.42 0.99
N THR A 66 6.94 -12.42 0.09
CA THR A 66 6.83 -13.83 0.46
C THR A 66 7.88 -14.67 -0.25
N LEU A 67 8.27 -15.80 0.38
CA LEU A 67 9.18 -16.75 -0.26
C LEU A 67 8.51 -17.53 -1.40
N PHE A 68 7.24 -17.94 -1.21
CA PHE A 68 6.47 -18.70 -2.20
C PHE A 68 4.98 -18.36 -2.10
N GLY A 69 4.32 -18.26 -3.27
CA GLY A 69 2.87 -18.09 -3.37
C GLY A 69 2.35 -16.84 -2.66
N GLU A 70 1.05 -16.83 -2.32
CA GLU A 70 0.36 -15.61 -1.86
C GLU A 70 0.52 -15.32 -0.36
N GLY A 71 1.48 -15.92 0.34
CA GLY A 71 1.71 -15.65 1.77
C GLY A 71 0.52 -15.94 2.68
N GLY A 72 -0.44 -16.75 2.23
CA GLY A 72 -1.70 -16.98 2.94
C GLY A 72 -2.66 -15.77 2.91
N TRP A 73 -2.50 -14.81 2.00
CA TRP A 73 -3.34 -13.60 1.90
C TRP A 73 -4.84 -13.88 2.01
N LYS A 74 -5.33 -14.91 1.32
CA LYS A 74 -6.74 -15.34 1.33
C LYS A 74 -7.28 -15.73 2.73
N ASN A 75 -6.40 -15.99 3.69
CA ASN A 75 -6.74 -16.38 5.05
C ASN A 75 -6.85 -15.18 6.00
N PHE A 76 -6.46 -13.98 5.56
CA PHE A 76 -6.56 -12.77 6.37
C PHE A 76 -8.02 -12.32 6.51
N ASN A 77 -8.36 -11.84 7.71
CA ASN A 77 -9.60 -11.14 7.98
C ASN A 77 -9.62 -9.80 7.25
N GLN A 78 -10.48 -9.68 6.25
CA GLN A 78 -10.58 -8.51 5.38
C GLN A 78 -11.04 -7.24 6.10
N ILE A 79 -11.72 -7.35 7.24
CA ILE A 79 -12.08 -6.19 8.07
C ILE A 79 -10.83 -5.57 8.68
N GLU A 80 -9.94 -6.41 9.24
CA GLU A 80 -8.69 -5.93 9.84
C GLU A 80 -7.72 -5.41 8.80
N ILE A 81 -7.67 -6.04 7.62
CA ILE A 81 -6.91 -5.49 6.48
C ILE A 81 -7.42 -4.09 6.12
N ASN A 82 -8.75 -3.90 6.05
CA ASN A 82 -9.33 -2.58 5.79
C ASN A 82 -9.00 -1.57 6.90
N ASN A 83 -8.96 -1.98 8.17
CA ASN A 83 -8.56 -1.11 9.28
C ASN A 83 -7.09 -0.69 9.16
N PHE A 84 -6.21 -1.61 8.77
CA PHE A 84 -4.80 -1.35 8.54
C PHE A 84 -4.59 -0.30 7.44
N VAL A 85 -5.18 -0.49 6.25
CA VAL A 85 -5.04 0.47 5.14
C VAL A 85 -5.68 1.82 5.43
N ASN A 86 -6.79 1.87 6.19
CA ASN A 86 -7.35 3.13 6.68
C ASN A 86 -6.37 3.85 7.62
N THR A 87 -5.64 3.11 8.45
CA THR A 87 -4.62 3.68 9.34
C THR A 87 -3.47 4.28 8.54
N ILE A 88 -2.98 3.58 7.50
CA ILE A 88 -1.97 4.10 6.57
C ILE A 88 -2.47 5.39 5.89
N ALA A 89 -3.69 5.37 5.35
CA ALA A 89 -4.29 6.53 4.70
C ALA A 89 -4.37 7.74 5.64
N ASN A 90 -4.80 7.52 6.89
CA ASN A 90 -4.84 8.56 7.91
C ASN A 90 -3.44 9.11 8.23
N ASP A 91 -2.44 8.24 8.40
CA ASP A 91 -1.06 8.65 8.66
C ASP A 91 -0.48 9.51 7.52
N VAL A 92 -0.80 9.17 6.27
CA VAL A 92 -0.42 9.96 5.09
C VAL A 92 -1.11 11.31 5.08
N ARG A 93 -2.42 11.36 5.31
CA ARG A 93 -3.18 12.63 5.39
C ARG A 93 -2.62 13.56 6.46
N ILE A 94 -2.33 13.04 7.65
CA ILE A 94 -1.70 13.79 8.74
C ILE A 94 -0.33 14.31 8.33
N SER A 95 0.50 13.47 7.70
CA SER A 95 1.87 13.82 7.33
C SER A 95 1.94 14.85 6.20
N LEU A 96 0.97 14.82 5.29
CA LEU A 96 0.85 15.77 4.18
C LEU A 96 -0.02 17.00 4.52
N ASN A 97 -0.67 17.01 5.68
CA ASN A 97 -1.65 18.01 6.10
C ASN A 97 -2.73 18.24 5.01
N THR A 98 -3.44 17.17 4.65
CA THR A 98 -4.47 17.17 3.60
C THR A 98 -5.71 16.39 4.00
N ASP A 99 -6.86 16.81 3.48
CA ASP A 99 -8.15 16.10 3.62
C ASP A 99 -8.47 15.23 2.39
N GLU A 100 -7.56 15.18 1.40
CA GLU A 100 -7.73 14.37 0.20
C GLU A 100 -7.80 12.86 0.53
N LYS A 101 -8.60 12.14 -0.25
CA LYS A 101 -8.63 10.68 -0.16
C LYS A 101 -7.31 10.09 -0.66
N VAL A 102 -6.85 9.04 0.00
CA VAL A 102 -5.60 8.35 -0.31
C VAL A 102 -5.91 7.06 -1.06
N ASN A 103 -5.29 6.89 -2.21
CA ASN A 103 -5.34 5.60 -2.90
C ASN A 103 -4.30 4.69 -2.27
N VAL A 104 -4.70 3.53 -1.76
CA VAL A 104 -3.80 2.55 -1.15
C VAL A 104 -3.87 1.27 -1.95
N SER A 105 -2.70 0.78 -2.38
CA SER A 105 -2.53 -0.52 -3.02
C SER A 105 -1.63 -1.41 -2.17
N ILE A 106 -1.96 -2.69 -2.08
CA ILE A 106 -1.07 -3.73 -1.52
C ILE A 106 -0.66 -4.63 -2.68
N ILE A 107 0.65 -4.73 -2.90
CA ILE A 107 1.25 -5.58 -3.92
C ILE A 107 2.05 -6.66 -3.22
N LEU A 108 1.78 -7.91 -3.59
CA LEU A 108 2.64 -9.03 -3.28
C LEU A 108 3.81 -9.03 -4.25
N ASP A 109 5.03 -9.00 -3.73
CA ASP A 109 6.27 -9.20 -4.48
C ASP A 109 6.95 -10.50 -4.02
N PRO A 110 6.63 -11.65 -4.62
CA PRO A 110 7.23 -12.91 -4.22
C PRO A 110 8.67 -13.00 -4.75
N LYS A 111 9.60 -13.59 -3.96
CA LYS A 111 10.98 -13.84 -4.45
C LYS A 111 11.02 -14.69 -5.72
N ILE A 112 10.00 -15.52 -5.91
CA ILE A 112 9.86 -16.42 -7.05
C ILE A 112 8.44 -16.30 -7.59
N GLY A 113 8.30 -15.74 -8.78
CA GLY A 113 7.02 -15.55 -9.48
C GLY A 113 6.79 -14.11 -9.90
N ASP A 114 5.56 -13.82 -10.34
CA ASP A 114 5.16 -12.48 -10.76
C ASP A 114 4.54 -11.70 -9.60
N LYS A 115 4.77 -10.37 -9.58
CA LYS A 115 4.07 -9.45 -8.66
C LYS A 115 2.56 -9.59 -8.82
N LYS A 116 1.83 -9.49 -7.71
CA LYS A 116 0.35 -9.62 -7.70
C LYS A 116 -0.30 -8.50 -6.89
N LEU A 117 -1.27 -7.82 -7.50
CA LEU A 117 -2.14 -6.89 -6.77
C LEU A 117 -3.06 -7.68 -5.82
N LEU A 118 -2.96 -7.38 -4.52
CA LEU A 118 -3.74 -8.02 -3.47
C LEU A 118 -4.96 -7.20 -3.05
N LEU A 119 -4.79 -5.87 -3.00
CA LEU A 119 -5.82 -4.92 -2.63
C LEU A 119 -5.55 -3.59 -3.33
N GLU A 120 -6.63 -2.92 -3.72
CA GLU A 120 -6.60 -1.51 -4.10
C GLU A 120 -7.90 -0.85 -3.64
N GLY A 121 -7.79 0.35 -3.08
CA GLY A 121 -8.95 1.13 -2.68
C GLY A 121 -8.63 2.60 -2.48
N ASN A 122 -9.69 3.39 -2.41
CA ASN A 122 -9.63 4.82 -2.15
C ASN A 122 -10.20 5.09 -0.75
N TYR A 123 -9.35 5.54 0.17
CA TYR A 123 -9.58 5.61 1.60
C TYR A 123 -9.61 7.05 2.11
#